data_AF-A0A2E4P8I9-F1
#
_entry.id   AF-A0A2E4P8I9-F1
#
_cell.length_a   1.000
_cell.length_b   1.000
_cell.length_c   1.000
_cell.angle_alpha   90.00
_cell.angle_beta   90.00
_cell.angle_gamma   90.00
#
_symmetry.space_group_name_H-M   'P 1'
#
loop_
_entity.id
_entity.type
_entity.pdbx_description
1 polymer ?
#
loop_
_entity_poly.entity_id
_entity_poly.type
_entity_poly.pdbx_seq_one_letter_code
_entity_poly.pdbx_strand_id
1 'polypeptide(L)'
;MIYDAKKEIDIQRANSRLKYLIEKKKLFEIIEKKERRSISQNNYLHLIFSWFAIQTGYTEEEVKQEIFKKHINPSLFYEGEHGQIVKIERWRSTADLDTGEMTLAIDRFRDYSAKELGIYLPEPKDLAHLQEIEIEIKKQPQYL
;
A
#
# COMPACT_ATOMS: atom_id res chain seq x y z
N MET A 1 -16.90 5.97 -1.54
CA MET A 1 -16.43 6.04 -0.14
C MET A 1 -16.82 4.75 0.54
N ILE A 2 -15.89 4.17 1.32
CA ILE A 2 -16.18 3.03 2.20
C ILE A 2 -16.42 3.62 3.59
N TYR A 3 -17.44 3.15 4.29
CA TYR A 3 -17.79 3.60 5.64
C TYR A 3 -17.67 2.42 6.58
N ASP A 4 -17.01 2.62 7.72
CA ASP A 4 -16.90 1.61 8.78
C ASP A 4 -17.96 1.83 9.86
N ALA A 5 -18.90 0.90 9.99
CA ALA A 5 -19.96 0.95 11.01
C ALA A 5 -19.43 0.75 12.44
N LYS A 6 -18.15 0.37 12.63
CA LYS A 6 -17.51 0.35 13.95
C LYS A 6 -17.07 1.76 14.40
N LYS A 7 -16.99 2.73 13.46
CA LYS A 7 -16.57 4.12 13.73
C LYS A 7 -17.78 5.06 13.69
N GLU A 8 -18.10 5.68 14.82
CA GLU A 8 -19.29 6.54 14.96
C GLU A 8 -19.28 7.75 14.00
N ILE A 9 -18.09 8.30 13.74
CA ILE A 9 -17.90 9.38 12.75
C ILE A 9 -18.29 8.93 11.33
N ASP A 10 -17.95 7.69 10.96
CA ASP A 10 -18.27 7.16 9.64
C ASP A 10 -19.76 6.85 9.50
N ILE A 11 -20.42 6.42 10.58
CA ILE A 11 -21.89 6.30 10.61
C ILE A 11 -22.56 7.65 10.33
N GLN A 12 -22.11 8.71 10.99
CA GLN A 12 -22.68 10.06 10.78
C GLN A 12 -22.46 10.55 9.34
N ARG A 13 -21.26 10.31 8.78
CA ARG A 13 -20.95 10.64 7.38
C ARG A 13 -21.78 9.83 6.39
N ALA A 14 -21.94 8.53 6.63
CA ALA A 14 -22.76 7.64 5.80
C ALA A 14 -24.21 8.13 5.78
N ASN A 15 -24.79 8.42 6.94
CA ASN A 15 -26.16 8.95 7.06
C ASN A 15 -26.33 10.29 6.32
N SER A 16 -25.38 11.21 6.49
CA SER A 16 -25.40 12.51 5.81
C SER A 16 -25.33 12.36 4.29
N ARG A 17 -24.48 11.45 3.79
CA ARG A 17 -24.34 11.18 2.35
C ARG A 17 -25.57 10.48 1.79
N LEU A 18 -26.13 9.51 2.50
CA LEU A 18 -27.34 8.80 2.11
C LEU A 18 -28.52 9.78 1.98
N LYS A 19 -28.71 10.64 2.99
CA LYS A 19 -29.76 11.67 2.98
C LYS A 19 -29.62 12.60 1.77
N TYR A 20 -28.40 13.06 1.48
CA TYR A 20 -28.12 13.88 0.30
C TYR A 20 -28.49 13.18 -1.02
N LEU A 21 -28.15 11.89 -1.17
CA LEU A 21 -28.46 11.12 -2.38
C LEU A 21 -29.96 10.96 -2.59
N ILE A 22 -30.71 10.73 -1.50
CA ILE A 22 -32.17 10.63 -1.51
C ILE A 22 -32.81 11.98 -1.88
N GLU A 23 -32.41 13.07 -1.21
CA GLU A 23 -32.94 14.42 -1.48
C GLU A 23 -32.71 14.85 -2.92
N LYS A 24 -31.56 14.49 -3.50
CA LYS A 24 -31.21 14.81 -4.89
C LYS A 24 -31.71 13.77 -5.89
N LYS A 25 -32.53 12.81 -5.47
CA LYS A 25 -33.11 11.72 -6.30
C LYS A 25 -32.05 11.05 -7.19
N LYS A 26 -30.87 10.80 -6.63
CA LYS A 26 -29.77 10.14 -7.35
C LYS A 26 -29.97 8.63 -7.31
N LEU A 27 -29.53 7.93 -8.36
CA LEU A 27 -29.38 6.48 -8.33
C LEU A 27 -28.17 6.12 -7.47
N PHE A 28 -28.34 5.17 -6.56
CA PHE A 28 -27.27 4.66 -5.71
C PHE A 28 -27.47 3.18 -5.42
N GLU A 29 -26.36 2.52 -5.10
CA GLU A 29 -26.32 1.12 -4.72
C GLU A 29 -25.72 1.00 -3.31
N ILE A 30 -26.29 0.12 -2.49
CA ILE A 30 -25.77 -0.22 -1.17
C ILE A 30 -25.25 -1.65 -1.25
N ILE A 31 -23.94 -1.81 -1.15
CA ILE A 31 -23.28 -3.12 -1.14
C ILE A 31 -22.71 -3.38 0.25
N GLU A 32 -23.09 -4.50 0.85
CA GLU A 32 -22.41 -5.02 2.02
C GLU A 32 -21.01 -5.52 1.63
N LYS A 33 -19.98 -4.87 2.13
CA LYS A 33 -18.59 -5.34 1.98
C LYS A 33 -18.29 -6.30 3.11
N LYS A 34 -18.20 -7.59 2.78
CA LYS A 34 -17.68 -8.62 3.70
C LYS A 34 -16.24 -8.28 4.10
N GLU A 35 -15.91 -8.56 5.36
CA GLU A 35 -14.52 -8.46 5.84
C GLU A 35 -13.62 -9.28 4.90
N ARG A 36 -12.60 -8.62 4.33
CA ARG A 36 -11.63 -9.27 3.45
C ARG A 36 -10.87 -10.28 4.30
N ARG A 37 -10.98 -11.58 4.00
CA ARG A 37 -10.26 -12.64 4.74
C ARG A 37 -8.76 -12.62 4.51
N SER A 38 -8.31 -12.06 3.38
CA SER A 38 -6.90 -11.94 3.02
C SER A 38 -6.70 -10.84 1.99
N ILE A 39 -5.51 -10.23 1.99
CA ILE A 39 -5.01 -9.34 0.95
C ILE A 39 -4.03 -10.12 0.06
N SER A 40 -4.03 -9.87 -1.25
CA SER A 40 -2.98 -10.45 -2.12
C SER A 40 -1.63 -9.81 -1.78
N GLN A 41 -0.54 -10.56 -1.92
CA GLN A 41 0.81 -10.06 -1.62
C GLN A 41 1.12 -8.78 -2.40
N ASN A 42 0.71 -8.70 -3.67
CA ASN A 42 0.91 -7.50 -4.50
C ASN A 42 0.14 -6.29 -3.96
N ASN A 43 -1.13 -6.45 -3.58
CA ASN A 43 -1.91 -5.34 -3.02
C ASN A 43 -1.35 -4.87 -1.68
N TYR A 44 -0.89 -5.80 -0.85
CA TYR A 44 -0.24 -5.49 0.41
C TYR A 44 1.06 -4.73 0.20
N LEU A 45 1.89 -5.17 -0.76
CA LEU A 45 3.15 -4.51 -1.11
C LEU A 45 2.93 -3.05 -1.55
N HIS A 46 1.93 -2.81 -2.41
CA HIS A 46 1.59 -1.45 -2.82
C HIS A 46 1.13 -0.60 -1.65
N LEU A 47 0.28 -1.14 -0.77
CA LEU A 47 -0.23 -0.42 0.40
C LEU A 47 0.90 0.00 1.34
N ILE A 48 1.85 -0.89 1.63
CA ILE A 48 2.99 -0.54 2.50
C ILE A 48 3.96 0.43 1.82
N PHE A 49 4.09 0.43 0.48
CA PHE A 49 4.84 1.46 -0.23
C PHE A 49 4.17 2.82 -0.10
N SER A 50 2.87 2.91 -0.33
CA SER A 50 2.09 4.14 -0.14
C SER A 50 2.22 4.65 1.29
N TRP A 51 2.10 3.77 2.27
CA TRP A 51 2.21 4.15 3.68
C TRP A 51 3.59 4.68 4.02
N PHE A 52 4.63 3.97 3.62
CA PHE A 52 6.00 4.37 3.85
C PHE A 52 6.30 5.71 3.16
N ALA A 53 5.88 5.88 1.90
CA ALA A 53 5.99 7.12 1.14
C ALA A 53 5.36 8.31 1.87
N ILE A 54 4.16 8.14 2.42
CA ILE A 54 3.48 9.19 3.20
C ILE A 54 4.26 9.55 4.47
N GLN A 55 4.80 8.56 5.18
CA GLN A 55 5.55 8.78 6.42
C GLN A 55 6.90 9.45 6.18
N THR A 56 7.58 9.15 5.07
CA THR A 56 8.92 9.68 4.76
C THR A 56 8.88 10.91 3.85
N GLY A 57 7.76 11.18 3.17
CA GLY A 57 7.64 12.22 2.16
C GLY A 57 8.24 11.87 0.79
N TYR A 58 8.58 10.60 0.56
CA TYR A 58 9.05 10.12 -0.75
C TYR A 58 7.86 9.82 -1.67
N THR A 59 8.12 9.70 -2.97
CA THR A 59 7.15 9.14 -3.91
C THR A 59 7.13 7.61 -3.83
N GLU A 60 6.00 6.99 -4.16
CA GLU A 60 5.92 5.52 -4.20
C GLU A 60 6.92 4.89 -5.17
N GLU A 61 7.21 5.58 -6.27
CA GLU A 61 8.20 5.15 -7.26
C GLU A 61 9.61 5.09 -6.64
N GLU A 62 10.01 6.11 -5.88
CA GLU A 62 11.30 6.16 -5.17
C GLU A 62 11.38 5.08 -4.10
N VAL A 63 10.31 4.91 -3.31
CA VAL A 63 10.24 3.85 -2.30
C VAL A 63 10.39 2.48 -2.96
N LYS A 64 9.73 2.25 -4.09
CA LYS A 64 9.79 0.98 -4.81
C LYS A 64 11.15 0.73 -5.44
N GLN A 65 11.72 1.70 -6.16
CA GLN A 65 12.95 1.48 -6.93
C GLN A 65 14.19 1.66 -6.05
N GLU A 66 14.34 2.82 -5.40
CA GLU A 66 15.58 3.14 -4.69
C GLU A 66 15.67 2.45 -3.33
N ILE A 67 14.57 2.43 -2.57
CA ILE A 67 14.60 1.91 -1.19
C ILE A 67 14.37 0.40 -1.20
N PHE A 68 13.23 -0.05 -1.71
CA PHE A 68 12.82 -1.44 -1.61
C PHE A 68 13.71 -2.38 -2.44
N LYS A 69 14.01 -2.03 -3.70
CA LYS A 69 14.85 -2.87 -4.57
C LYS A 69 16.34 -2.65 -4.35
N LYS A 70 16.84 -1.42 -4.53
CA LYS A 70 18.29 -1.17 -4.54
C LYS A 70 18.90 -1.19 -3.14
N HIS A 71 18.26 -0.55 -2.17
CA HIS A 71 18.84 -0.43 -0.83
C HIS A 71 18.63 -1.69 0.02
N ILE A 72 17.40 -2.22 0.06
CA ILE A 72 17.03 -3.27 1.02
C ILE A 72 17.18 -4.67 0.43
N ASN A 73 16.82 -4.84 -0.85
CA ASN A 73 16.79 -6.16 -1.49
C ASN A 73 17.68 -6.29 -2.74
N PRO A 74 18.92 -5.74 -2.78
CA PRO A 74 19.72 -5.79 -4.00
C PRO A 74 20.02 -7.22 -4.44
N SER A 75 20.18 -8.15 -3.48
CA SER A 75 20.40 -9.57 -3.76
C SER A 75 19.26 -10.27 -4.50
N LEU A 76 18.03 -9.75 -4.41
CA LEU A 76 16.85 -10.34 -5.05
C LEU A 76 16.51 -9.69 -6.38
N PHE A 77 16.88 -8.41 -6.55
CA PHE A 77 16.45 -7.61 -7.69
C PHE A 77 17.56 -7.25 -8.69
N TYR A 78 18.84 -7.30 -8.31
CA TYR A 78 19.92 -6.89 -9.21
C TYR A 78 20.23 -7.99 -10.24
N GLU A 79 20.11 -7.68 -11.52
CA GLU A 79 20.39 -8.61 -12.65
C GLU A 79 21.73 -8.33 -13.34
N GLY A 80 22.50 -7.34 -12.85
CA GLY A 80 23.78 -6.93 -13.42
C GLY A 80 23.71 -5.68 -14.30
N GLU A 81 24.84 -5.32 -14.90
CA GLU A 81 24.96 -4.16 -15.78
C GLU A 81 24.86 -4.58 -17.25
N HIS A 82 24.18 -3.78 -18.07
CA HIS A 82 24.11 -3.97 -19.51
C HIS A 82 24.45 -2.68 -20.27
N GLY A 83 25.03 -2.82 -21.46
CA GLY A 83 25.39 -1.71 -22.34
C GLY A 83 26.89 -1.65 -22.65
N GLN A 84 27.22 -1.38 -23.91
CA GLN A 84 28.60 -1.36 -24.40
C GLN A 84 29.27 0.02 -24.26
N ILE A 85 28.47 1.09 -24.22
CA ILE A 85 28.95 2.49 -24.20
C ILE A 85 28.67 3.13 -22.84
N VAL A 86 27.44 2.97 -22.32
CA VAL A 86 27.04 3.34 -20.96
C VAL A 86 26.55 2.08 -20.29
N LYS A 87 27.09 1.77 -19.13
CA LYS A 87 26.61 0.66 -18.32
C LYS A 87 25.36 1.09 -17.56
N ILE A 88 24.26 0.40 -17.79
CA ILE A 88 22.99 0.62 -17.14
C ILE A 88 22.71 -0.58 -16.25
N GLU A 89 22.47 -0.34 -14.97
CA GLU A 89 22.07 -1.37 -14.03
C GLU A 89 20.67 -1.88 -14.39
N ARG A 90 20.54 -3.20 -14.48
CA ARG A 90 19.26 -3.87 -14.71
C ARG A 90 18.72 -4.41 -13.41
N TRP A 91 17.45 -4.08 -13.15
CA TRP A 91 16.73 -4.46 -11.95
C TRP A 91 15.48 -5.25 -12.33
N ARG A 92 15.33 -6.44 -11.76
CA ARG A 92 14.18 -7.33 -11.94
C ARG A 92 12.87 -6.66 -11.51
N SER A 93 11.76 -7.05 -12.13
CA SER A 93 10.44 -6.58 -11.69
C SER A 93 10.01 -7.31 -10.43
N THR A 94 9.21 -6.64 -9.58
CA THR A 94 8.52 -7.31 -8.46
C THR A 94 7.56 -8.38 -8.95
N ALA A 95 7.08 -8.28 -10.19
CA ALA A 95 6.20 -9.27 -10.81
C ALA A 95 6.90 -10.58 -11.16
N ASP A 96 8.23 -10.57 -11.31
CA ASP A 96 8.99 -11.76 -11.69
C ASP A 96 9.35 -12.62 -10.48
N LEU A 97 9.19 -12.13 -9.24
CA LEU A 97 9.56 -12.84 -8.01
C LEU A 97 8.66 -14.04 -7.74
N ASP A 98 9.24 -15.07 -7.14
CA ASP A 98 8.51 -16.14 -6.48
C ASP A 98 7.82 -15.65 -5.19
N THR A 99 6.83 -16.42 -4.71
CA THR A 99 6.09 -16.16 -3.46
C THR A 99 7.02 -16.14 -2.24
N GLY A 100 8.04 -17.00 -2.20
CA GLY A 100 9.07 -17.01 -1.15
C GLY A 100 9.97 -15.78 -1.21
N GLU A 101 10.51 -15.45 -2.39
CA GLU A 101 11.31 -14.25 -2.63
C GLU A 101 10.54 -12.97 -2.23
N MET A 102 9.26 -12.88 -2.59
CA MET A 102 8.39 -11.76 -2.23
C MET A 102 8.20 -11.64 -0.72
N THR A 103 7.95 -12.77 -0.04
CA THR A 103 7.78 -12.80 1.42
C THR A 103 9.04 -12.31 2.13
N LEU A 104 10.21 -12.81 1.70
CA LEU A 104 11.50 -12.39 2.24
C LEU A 104 11.78 -10.90 2.01
N ALA A 105 11.46 -10.39 0.81
CA ALA A 105 11.65 -8.99 0.48
C ALA A 105 10.75 -8.07 1.34
N ILE A 106 9.51 -8.50 1.57
CA ILE A 106 8.55 -7.81 2.46
C ILE A 106 9.07 -7.79 3.90
N ASP A 107 9.49 -8.93 4.44
CA ASP A 107 9.95 -9.00 5.83
C ASP A 107 11.17 -8.10 6.06
N ARG A 108 12.14 -8.12 5.14
CA ARG A 108 13.29 -7.20 5.17
C ARG A 108 12.88 -5.73 5.14
N PHE A 109 11.89 -5.38 4.32
CA PHE A 109 11.38 -4.01 4.24
C PHE A 109 10.71 -3.56 5.55
N ARG A 110 9.92 -4.43 6.16
CA ARG A 110 9.27 -4.16 7.45
C ARG A 110 10.28 -4.03 8.58
N ASP A 111 11.27 -4.91 8.63
CA ASP A 111 12.37 -4.84 9.59
C ASP A 111 13.17 -3.56 9.44
N TYR A 112 13.52 -3.17 8.21
CA TYR A 112 14.24 -1.93 7.92
C TYR A 112 13.42 -0.71 8.38
N SER A 113 12.16 -0.64 7.99
CA SER A 113 11.25 0.45 8.35
C SER A 113 11.13 0.63 9.87
N ALA A 114 11.01 -0.48 10.61
CA ALA A 114 10.89 -0.45 12.06
C ALA A 114 12.22 -0.08 12.75
N LYS A 115 13.36 -0.61 12.26
CA LYS A 115 14.67 -0.41 12.90
C LYS A 115 15.29 0.96 12.61
N GLU A 116 15.29 1.38 11.35
CA GLU A 116 16.00 2.59 10.92
C GLU A 116 15.16 3.86 11.09
N LEU A 117 13.84 3.76 10.88
CA LEU A 117 12.94 4.91 10.85
C LEU A 117 11.90 4.91 11.97
N GLY A 118 11.79 3.81 12.73
CA GLY A 118 10.74 3.64 13.74
C GLY A 118 9.32 3.58 13.15
N ILE A 119 9.19 3.39 11.83
CA ILE A 119 7.91 3.36 11.13
C ILE A 119 7.39 1.93 11.16
N TYR A 120 6.24 1.73 11.79
CA TYR A 120 5.56 0.43 11.82
C TYR A 120 4.83 0.16 10.50
N LEU A 121 5.22 -0.92 9.83
CA LEU A 121 4.50 -1.49 8.69
C LEU A 121 3.68 -2.71 9.17
N PRO A 122 2.34 -2.66 9.12
CA PRO A 122 1.48 -3.69 9.68
C PRO A 122 1.64 -5.02 8.96
N GLU A 123 1.37 -6.13 9.65
CA GLU A 123 1.41 -7.47 9.06
C GLU A 123 0.31 -7.66 7.99
N PRO A 124 0.53 -8.53 6.99
CA PRO A 124 -0.51 -8.89 6.01
C PRO A 124 -1.80 -9.44 6.64
N LYS A 125 -1.70 -9.98 7.87
CA LYS A 125 -2.82 -10.54 8.64
C LYS A 125 -3.55 -9.48 9.47
N ASP A 126 -2.93 -8.32 9.71
CA ASP A 126 -3.53 -7.22 10.47
C ASP A 126 -4.45 -6.38 9.56
N LEU A 127 -5.55 -7.01 9.17
CA LEU A 127 -6.49 -6.46 8.20
C LEU A 127 -7.17 -5.19 8.70
N ALA A 128 -7.35 -5.04 10.02
CA ALA A 128 -7.92 -3.85 10.62
C ALA A 128 -6.98 -2.65 10.39
N HIS A 129 -5.70 -2.80 10.75
CA HIS A 129 -4.71 -1.75 10.55
C HIS A 129 -4.52 -1.42 9.05
N LEU A 130 -4.51 -2.45 8.19
CA LEU A 130 -4.41 -2.24 6.74
C LEU A 130 -5.59 -1.42 6.19
N GLN A 131 -6.81 -1.65 6.68
CA GLN A 131 -7.98 -0.85 6.29
C GLN A 131 -7.86 0.60 6.74
N GLU A 132 -7.30 0.85 7.91
CA GLU A 132 -7.07 2.21 8.39
C GLU A 132 -6.08 2.95 7.49
N ILE A 133 -4.97 2.31 7.15
CA ILE A 133 -4.00 2.84 6.20
C ILE A 133 -4.64 3.09 4.82
N GLU A 134 -5.44 2.15 4.28
CA GLU A 134 -6.16 2.36 3.01
C GLU A 134 -7.05 3.61 3.06
N ILE A 135 -7.70 3.87 4.19
CA ILE A 135 -8.54 5.05 4.39
C ILE A 135 -7.68 6.32 4.46
N GLU A 136 -6.54 6.26 5.13
CA GLU A 136 -5.62 7.41 5.25
C GLU A 136 -4.97 7.78 3.91
N ILE A 137 -4.50 6.79 3.15
CA ILE A 137 -3.96 7.01 1.80
C ILE A 137 -5.01 7.70 0.91
N LYS A 138 -6.28 7.29 0.98
CA LYS A 138 -7.39 7.90 0.20
C LYS A 138 -7.75 9.32 0.63
N LYS A 139 -7.35 9.78 1.82
CA LYS A 139 -7.58 11.16 2.28
C LYS A 139 -6.51 12.13 1.75
N GLN A 140 -5.37 11.63 1.27
CA GLN A 140 -4.30 12.47 0.72
C GLN A 140 -4.74 13.09 -0.62
N PRO A 141 -4.46 14.39 -0.87
CA PRO A 141 -4.91 15.11 -2.05
C PRO A 141 -4.29 14.58 -3.36
N GLN A 142 -3.19 13.83 -3.28
CA GLN A 142 -2.54 13.22 -4.44
C GLN A 142 -3.37 12.08 -5.08
N TYR A 143 -4.40 11.60 -4.37
CA TYR A 143 -5.29 10.50 -4.78
C TYR A 143 -6.77 10.90 -4.93
N LEU A 144 -7.10 12.19 -4.83
CA LEU A 144 -8.47 12.73 -4.94
C LEU A 144 -8.66 13.49 -6.26
#